data_AF-A0A918PCS6-F1
#
_entry.id   AF-A0A918PCS6-F1
#
_cell.length_a   1.000
_cell.length_b   1.000
_cell.length_c   1.000
_cell.angle_alpha   90.00
_cell.angle_beta   90.00
_cell.angle_gamma   90.00
#
_symmetry.space_group_name_H-M   'P 1'
#
loop_
_entity.id
_entity.type
_entity.pdbx_description
1 polymer ?
#
loop_
_entity_poly.entity_id
_entity_poly.type
_entity_poly.pdbx_seq_one_letter_code
_entity_poly.pdbx_strand_id
1 'polypeptide(L)' 'MDPAPAELAAALDPDTLTPEEVAGVLAFAGPGGEAVRPARMAPVLVLLDVLPPRLKERLLTEFIGSLFRV' A
#
# COMPACT_ATOMS: atom_id res chain seq x y z
N MET A 1 -14.98 1.52 10.49
CA MET A 1 -13.77 1.10 9.74
C MET A 1 -14.13 -0.24 9.10
N ASP A 2 -13.98 -0.37 7.79
CA ASP A 2 -14.06 -1.66 7.10
C ASP A 2 -12.90 -2.54 7.61
N PRO A 3 -13.09 -3.81 7.99
CA PRO A 3 -12.01 -4.67 8.47
C PRO A 3 -11.03 -5.14 7.37
N ALA A 4 -11.41 -5.04 6.10
CA ALA A 4 -10.61 -5.56 4.99
C ALA A 4 -9.14 -5.06 4.94
N PRO A 5 -8.82 -3.77 5.23
CA PRO A 5 -7.45 -3.28 5.26
C PRO A 5 -6.59 -3.91 6.37
N ALA A 6 -7.19 -4.22 7.53
CA ALA A 6 -6.48 -4.81 8.66
C ALA A 6 -6.21 -6.31 8.45
N GLU A 7 -7.15 -7.03 7.84
CA GLU A 7 -6.97 -8.44 7.46
C GLU A 7 -5.87 -8.59 6.39
N LEU A 8 -5.85 -7.70 5.41
CA LEU A 8 -4.78 -7.65 4.41
C LEU A 8 -3.42 -7.36 5.05
N ALA A 9 -3.36 -6.41 5.99
CA ALA A 9 -2.14 -6.08 6.72
C ALA A 9 -1.61 -7.26 7.54
N ALA A 10 -2.50 -8.06 8.14
CA ALA A 10 -2.13 -9.21 8.95
C ALA A 10 -1.51 -10.36 8.13
N ALA A 11 -1.76 -10.41 6.81
CA ALA A 11 -1.22 -11.42 5.91
C ALA A 11 0.16 -11.07 5.34
N LEU A 12 0.66 -9.85 5.56
CA LEU A 12 1.89 -9.34 4.95
C LEU A 12 3.06 -9.39 5.94
N ASP A 13 4.18 -9.94 5.48
CA ASP A 13 5.46 -9.90 6.20
C ASP A 13 6.29 -8.71 5.69
N PRO A 14 6.65 -7.74 6.56
CA PRO A 14 7.45 -6.58 6.17
C PRO A 14 8.87 -6.94 5.69
N ASP A 15 9.43 -8.06 6.13
CA ASP A 15 10.80 -8.47 5.81
C ASP A 15 10.88 -9.18 4.44
N THR A 16 9.77 -9.75 3.95
CA THR A 16 9.70 -10.44 2.66
C THR A 16 8.81 -9.75 1.64
N LEU A 17 8.35 -8.54 1.93
CA LEU A 17 7.38 -7.80 1.11
C LEU A 17 7.90 -7.58 -0.32
N THR A 18 7.20 -8.15 -1.28
CA THR A 18 7.54 -8.06 -2.71
C THR A 18 6.89 -6.86 -3.38
N PRO A 19 7.47 -6.35 -4.50
CA PRO A 19 6.86 -5.27 -5.29
C PRO A 19 5.45 -5.62 -5.80
N GLU A 20 5.20 -6.87 -6.18
CA GLU A 20 3.90 -7.34 -6.64
C GLU A 20 2.84 -7.31 -5.53
N GLU A 21 3.20 -7.71 -4.30
CA GLU A 21 2.30 -7.63 -3.13
C GLU A 21 1.99 -6.17 -2.79
N VAL A 22 2.98 -5.28 -2.85
CA VAL A 22 2.78 -3.84 -2.67
C VAL A 22 1.84 -3.28 -3.71
N ALA A 23 2.00 -3.65 -4.99
CA ALA A 23 1.11 -3.23 -6.06
C ALA A 23 -0.33 -3.69 -5.83
N GLY A 24 -0.53 -4.93 -5.34
CA GLY A 24 -1.85 -5.46 -4.98
C GLY A 24 -2.51 -4.68 -3.82
N VAL A 25 -1.74 -4.34 -2.79
CA VAL A 25 -2.21 -3.52 -1.66
C VAL A 25 -2.60 -2.11 -2.11
N LEU A 26 -1.78 -1.48 -2.97
CA LEU A 26 -2.05 -0.15 -3.50
C LEU A 26 -3.26 -0.12 -4.45
N ALA A 27 -3.49 -1.19 -5.21
CA ALA A 27 -4.69 -1.34 -6.04
C ALA A 27 -5.98 -1.35 -5.20
N PHE A 28 -5.93 -1.85 -3.97
CA PHE A 28 -7.04 -1.79 -3.02
C PHE A 28 -7.34 -0.35 -2.55
N ALA A 29 -6.31 0.50 -2.50
CA ALA A 29 -6.43 1.91 -2.12
C ALA A 29 -6.93 2.81 -3.28
N GLY A 30 -7.05 2.29 -4.51
CA GLY A 30 -7.73 2.94 -5.61
C GLY A 30 -7.45 2.31 -6.98
N PRO A 31 -8.41 2.31 -7.92
CA PRO A 31 -8.22 1.80 -9.26
C PRO A 31 -7.33 2.76 -10.06
N GLY A 32 -6.27 2.24 -10.68
CA GLY A 32 -5.40 3.06 -11.52
C GLY A 32 -4.28 2.30 -12.21
N GLY A 33 -4.63 1.23 -12.94
CA GLY A 33 -3.77 0.80 -14.05
C GLY A 33 -3.43 2.00 -14.93
N GLU A 34 -2.18 2.09 -15.36
CA GLU A 34 -1.55 3.17 -16.15
C GLU A 34 -1.26 4.50 -15.46
N ALA A 35 -1.83 4.82 -14.29
CA ALA A 35 -1.51 6.05 -13.58
C ALA A 35 -0.92 5.75 -12.19
N VAL A 36 0.35 6.11 -12.05
CA VAL A 36 1.20 6.09 -10.84
C VAL A 36 0.67 7.04 -9.73
N ARG A 37 -0.65 7.28 -9.64
CA ARG A 37 -1.28 8.19 -8.67
C ARG A 37 -2.65 7.69 -8.22
N PRO A 38 -2.87 7.56 -6.89
CA PRO A 38 -4.20 7.33 -6.34
C PRO A 38 -5.16 8.44 -6.79
N ALA A 39 -6.36 8.08 -7.27
CA ALA A 39 -7.39 9.06 -7.65
C ALA A 39 -7.86 9.92 -6.45
N ARG A 40 -7.70 9.42 -5.21
CA ARG A 40 -7.91 10.13 -3.95
C ARG A 40 -6.90 9.64 -2.92
N MET A 41 -6.31 10.55 -2.15
CA MET A 41 -5.35 10.19 -1.09
C MET A 41 -6.01 9.65 0.18
N ALA A 42 -7.27 10.00 0.45
CA ALA A 42 -7.95 9.61 1.68
C ALA A 42 -8.02 8.09 1.93
N PRO A 43 -8.34 7.23 0.94
CA PRO A 43 -8.31 5.77 1.13
C PRO A 43 -6.93 5.20 1.45
N VAL A 44 -5.87 5.75 0.82
CA VAL A 44 -4.48 5.37 1.13
C VAL A 44 -4.14 5.71 2.57
N LEU A 45 -4.51 6.91 3.04
CA LEU A 45 -4.26 7.33 4.41
C LEU A 45 -4.99 6.45 5.43
N VAL A 46 -6.22 6.03 5.14
CA VAL A 46 -7.00 5.10 6.00
C VAL A 46 -6.34 3.72 6.07
N LEU A 47 -5.85 3.19 4.95
CA LEU A 47 -5.10 1.94 4.93
C LEU A 47 -3.82 2.07 5.77
N LEU A 48 -3.05 3.14 5.58
CA LEU A 48 -1.82 3.35 6.35
C LEU A 48 -2.13 3.43 7.86
N ASP A 49 -3.23 4.06 8.28
CA ASP A 49 -3.54 4.22 9.71
C ASP A 49 -3.62 2.89 10.48
N VAL A 50 -4.03 1.80 9.83
CA VAL A 50 -4.18 0.48 10.44
C VAL A 50 -2.93 -0.41 10.36
N LEU A 51 -1.90 -0.01 9.60
CA LEU A 51 -0.70 -0.82 9.42
C LEU A 51 0.25 -0.76 10.62
N PRO A 52 0.90 -1.88 11.00
CA PRO A 52 2.05 -1.87 11.89
C PRO A 52 3.15 -0.92 11.37
N PRO A 53 3.88 -0.21 12.26
CA PRO A 53 4.85 0.82 11.85
C PRO A 53 5.88 0.34 10.81
N ARG A 54 6.44 -0.86 10.98
CA ARG A 54 7.39 -1.43 10.02
C ARG A 54 6.80 -1.66 8.63
N LEU A 55 5.58 -2.17 8.59
CA LEU A 55 4.89 -2.44 7.33
C LEU A 55 4.52 -1.14 6.61
N LYS A 56 4.10 -0.12 7.37
CA LYS A 56 3.85 1.24 6.87
C LYS A 56 5.09 1.86 6.22
N GLU A 57 6.24 1.80 6.90
CA GLU A 57 7.51 2.35 6.38
C GLU A 57 7.97 1.63 5.11
N ARG A 58 7.87 0.29 5.07
CA ARG A 58 8.21 -0.52 3.90
C ARG A 58 7.32 -0.19 2.70
N LEU A 59 6.00 -0.12 2.92
CA LEU A 59 5.02 0.24 1.88
C LEU A 59 5.26 1.64 1.32
N LEU A 60 5.52 2.63 2.18
CA LEU A 60 5.82 3.99 1.74
C LEU A 60 7.12 4.06 0.92
N THR A 61 8.15 3.32 1.33
CA THR A 61 9.41 3.25 0.60
C THR A 61 9.23 2.67 -0.80
N GLU A 62 8.50 1.56 -0.91
CA GLU A 62 8.21 0.93 -2.20
C GLU A 62 7.29 1.79 -3.07
N PHE A 63 6.26 2.41 -2.49
CA PHE A 63 5.39 3.35 -3.19
C PHE A 63 6.18 4.53 -3.77
N ILE A 64 6.99 5.20 -2.94
CA ILE A 64 7.86 6.30 -3.39
C ILE A 64 8.83 5.80 -4.47
N GLY A 65 9.45 4.62 -4.30
CA GLY A 65 10.31 4.01 -5.30
C GLY A 65 9.62 3.81 -6.65
N SER A 66 8.33 3.45 -6.65
CA SER A 66 7.53 3.33 -7.88
C SER A 66 7.18 4.68 -8.52
N LEU A 67 7.03 5.76 -7.74
CA LEU A 67 6.80 7.11 -8.27
C LEU A 67 8.00 7.67 -9.03
N PHE A 68 9.21 7.29 -8.61
CA PHE A 68 10.46 7.84 -9.12
C PHE A 68 11.22 6.88 -10.05
N ARG A 69 10.65 5.72 -10.40
CA ARG A 69 11.25 4.79 -11.38
C ARG A 69 11.02 5.25 -12.82
N VAL A 70 12.14 5.43 -13.54
CA VAL A 70 12.33 5.52 -15.00
C VAL A 70 12.18 4.14 -15.63
#